data_AF-A0ABC8SVB3-F1
#
_entry.id   AF-A0ABC8SVB3-F1
#
_cell.length_a   1.000
_cell.length_b   1.000
_cell.length_c   1.000
_cell.angle_alpha   90.00
_cell.angle_beta   90.00
_cell.angle_gamma   90.00
#
_symmetry.space_group_name_H-M   'P 1'
#
loop_
_entity.id
_entity.type
_entity.pdbx_description
1 polymer ?
#
loop_
_entity_poly.entity_id
_entity_poly.type
_entity_poly.pdbx_seq_one_letter_code
_entity_poly.pdbx_strand_id
1 'polypeptide(L)'
;MVMQVHAVVVLYNYYQRKQHPELEFLDFESFCKLAATLKPTLMAHMKLMQQSDNIEFDDLENQLSATEKAIMDACNISLVLDASKDVPIIEGWPISKVAVLLIDSRKENCLLQFSTITHGIWSVIEKDLDAFNTNSDSPVGGKHTNKRKKVSKKTLKDEQDADETGFRQLAFSAIKEATANTHIYKTGLKTKQINCDLMLFR
;
A
#
# COMPACT_ATOMS: atom_id res chain seq x y z
N MET A 1 -16.79 1.91 6.15
CA MET A 1 -16.82 0.82 7.17
C MET A 1 -15.65 -0.15 6.98
N VAL A 2 -15.51 -0.83 5.84
CA VAL A 2 -14.42 -1.80 5.59
C VAL A 2 -13.02 -1.23 5.90
N MET A 3 -12.65 -0.09 5.32
CA MET A 3 -11.34 0.55 5.60
C MET A 3 -11.16 0.98 7.06
N GLN A 4 -12.24 1.38 7.73
CA GLN A 4 -12.18 1.79 9.13
C GLN A 4 -11.92 0.59 10.04
N VAL A 5 -12.58 -0.55 9.77
CA VAL A 5 -12.36 -1.78 10.53
C VAL A 5 -10.95 -2.31 10.30
N HIS A 6 -10.49 -2.36 9.04
CA HIS A 6 -9.12 -2.68 8.70
C HIS A 6 -8.12 -1.82 9.49
N ALA A 7 -8.31 -0.50 9.50
CA ALA A 7 -7.45 0.42 10.23
C ALA A 7 -7.45 0.17 11.74
N VAL A 8 -8.61 -0.13 12.34
CA VAL A 8 -8.70 -0.42 13.78
C VAL A 8 -7.98 -1.71 14.14
N VAL A 9 -8.09 -2.76 13.32
CA VAL A 9 -7.37 -4.02 13.54
C VAL A 9 -5.86 -3.78 13.51
N VAL A 10 -5.34 -3.09 12.49
CA VAL A 10 -3.90 -2.76 12.40
C VAL A 10 -3.47 -1.86 13.56
N LEU A 11 -4.29 -0.87 13.93
CA LEU A 11 -4.00 0.02 15.05
C LEU A 11 -3.82 -0.78 16.33
N TYR A 12 -4.73 -1.70 16.64
CA TYR A 12 -4.63 -2.54 17.83
C TYR A 12 -3.49 -3.56 17.72
N ASN A 13 -3.52 -4.45 16.72
CA ASN A 13 -2.64 -5.61 16.65
C ASN A 13 -1.17 -5.27 16.33
N TYR A 14 -0.92 -4.12 15.69
CA TYR A 14 0.43 -3.65 15.41
C TYR A 14 0.83 -2.45 16.27
N TYR A 15 0.17 -1.30 16.09
CA TYR A 15 0.66 -0.06 16.69
C TYR A 15 0.51 0.00 18.21
N GLN A 16 -0.64 -0.41 18.77
CA GLN A 16 -0.85 -0.43 20.22
C GLN A 16 0.05 -1.48 20.87
N ARG A 17 0.14 -2.68 20.29
CA ARG A 17 1.05 -3.73 20.78
C ARG A 17 2.53 -3.35 20.73
N LYS A 18 2.93 -2.51 19.78
CA LYS A 18 4.30 -1.99 19.71
C LYS A 18 4.62 -1.01 20.85
N GLN A 19 3.62 -0.25 21.32
CA GLN A 19 3.75 0.65 22.47
C GLN A 19 3.55 -0.07 23.81
N HIS A 20 2.75 -1.14 23.80
CA HIS A 20 2.32 -1.91 24.96
C HIS A 20 2.52 -3.41 24.70
N PRO A 21 3.75 -3.94 24.86
CA PRO A 21 4.09 -5.33 24.56
C PRO A 21 3.31 -6.36 25.37
N GLU A 22 2.69 -5.96 26.49
CA GLU A 22 1.82 -6.77 27.34
C GLU A 22 0.48 -7.11 26.69
N LEU A 23 0.06 -6.37 25.65
CA LEU A 23 -1.20 -6.59 24.97
C LEU A 23 -1.14 -7.85 24.08
N GLU A 24 -2.16 -8.68 24.22
CA GLU A 24 -2.32 -9.89 23.41
C GLU A 24 -2.67 -9.55 21.96
N PHE A 25 -2.12 -10.33 21.03
CA PHE A 25 -2.54 -10.30 19.63
C PHE A 25 -3.94 -10.91 19.49
N LEU A 26 -4.88 -10.17 18.91
CA LEU A 26 -6.20 -10.69 18.61
C LEU A 26 -6.21 -11.28 17.21
N ASP A 27 -6.35 -12.60 17.14
CA ASP A 27 -6.62 -13.28 15.87
C ASP A 27 -8.00 -12.90 15.30
N PHE A 28 -8.27 -13.37 14.08
CA PHE A 28 -9.49 -13.04 13.35
C PHE A 28 -10.76 -13.31 14.17
N GLU A 29 -10.85 -14.49 14.81
CA GLU A 29 -12.03 -14.90 15.55
C GLU A 29 -12.18 -14.09 16.84
N SER A 30 -11.10 -13.92 17.60
CA SER A 30 -11.08 -13.16 18.85
C SER A 30 -11.42 -11.70 18.62
N PHE A 31 -10.88 -11.10 17.54
CA PHE A 31 -11.21 -9.74 17.15
C PHE A 31 -12.68 -9.60 16.76
N CYS A 32 -13.21 -10.51 15.93
CA CYS A 32 -14.62 -10.47 15.53
C CYS A 32 -15.57 -10.59 16.72
N LYS A 33 -15.30 -11.49 17.67
CA LYS A 33 -16.07 -11.63 18.93
C LYS A 33 -16.04 -10.34 19.76
N LEU A 34 -14.86 -9.78 19.96
CA LEU A 34 -14.69 -8.54 20.72
C LEU A 34 -15.41 -7.36 20.03
N ALA A 35 -15.28 -7.25 18.72
CA ALA A 35 -15.91 -6.18 17.94
C ALA A 35 -17.44 -6.30 17.93
N ALA A 36 -18.00 -7.51 17.85
CA ALA A 36 -19.44 -7.75 17.98
C ALA A 36 -19.95 -7.37 19.39
N THR A 37 -19.15 -7.60 20.43
CA THR A 37 -19.49 -7.23 21.81
C THR A 37 -19.45 -5.72 22.03
N LEU A 38 -18.37 -5.05 21.62
CA LEU A 38 -18.16 -3.61 21.84
C LEU A 38 -18.96 -2.73 20.87
N LYS A 39 -19.23 -3.24 19.67
CA LYS A 39 -19.97 -2.53 18.62
C LYS A 39 -20.97 -3.47 17.94
N PRO A 40 -22.10 -3.79 18.59
CA PRO A 40 -23.10 -4.73 18.06
C PRO A 40 -23.62 -4.38 16.66
N THR A 41 -23.63 -3.10 16.29
CA THR A 41 -24.02 -2.66 14.93
C THR A 41 -23.11 -3.22 13.84
N LEU A 42 -21.86 -3.56 14.16
CA LEU A 42 -20.92 -4.15 13.21
C LEU A 42 -21.29 -5.59 12.85
N MET A 43 -22.02 -6.28 13.74
CA MET A 43 -22.46 -7.66 13.53
C MET A 43 -23.27 -7.82 12.24
N ALA A 44 -24.07 -6.81 11.86
CA ALA A 44 -24.82 -6.79 10.58
C ALA A 44 -23.93 -6.92 9.34
N HIS A 45 -22.63 -6.67 9.48
CA HIS A 45 -21.64 -6.73 8.41
C HIS A 45 -20.66 -7.89 8.56
N MET A 46 -20.89 -8.82 9.49
CA MET A 46 -20.06 -10.02 9.75
C MET A 46 -20.95 -11.26 9.59
N LYS A 47 -20.82 -11.96 8.46
CA LYS A 47 -21.70 -13.10 8.14
C LYS A 47 -21.38 -14.32 8.99
N LEU A 48 -20.10 -14.58 9.26
CA LEU A 48 -19.64 -15.73 10.01
C LEU A 48 -20.11 -15.66 11.47
N MET A 49 -20.08 -14.46 12.06
CA MET A 49 -20.60 -14.22 13.41
C MET A 49 -22.13 -14.39 13.52
N GLN A 50 -22.86 -14.39 12.40
CA GLN A 50 -24.30 -14.63 12.36
C GLN A 50 -24.65 -16.10 12.09
N GLN A 51 -23.70 -16.92 11.63
CA GLN A 51 -23.93 -18.32 11.29
C GLN A 51 -23.58 -19.21 12.49
N SER A 52 -24.51 -20.08 12.87
CA SER A 52 -24.42 -20.88 14.10
C SER A 52 -23.66 -22.20 13.97
N ASP A 53 -23.34 -22.69 12.76
CA ASP A 53 -22.85 -24.07 12.59
C ASP A 53 -21.80 -24.26 11.49
N ASN A 54 -20.68 -24.88 11.88
CA ASN A 54 -19.66 -25.62 11.10
C ASN A 54 -19.43 -25.18 9.64
N ILE A 55 -18.43 -24.31 9.44
CA ILE A 55 -17.86 -24.04 8.11
C ILE A 55 -16.59 -24.87 7.97
N GLU A 56 -16.53 -25.74 6.95
CA GLU A 56 -15.30 -26.40 6.52
C GLU A 56 -14.28 -25.35 6.04
N PHE A 57 -13.04 -25.47 6.54
CA PHE A 57 -11.97 -24.49 6.38
C PHE A 57 -11.62 -24.16 4.92
N ASP A 58 -11.95 -25.05 3.98
CA ASP A 58 -11.59 -24.95 2.55
C ASP A 58 -12.47 -23.95 1.75
N ASP A 59 -13.62 -23.52 2.28
CA ASP A 59 -14.51 -22.51 1.65
C ASP A 59 -14.59 -21.19 2.45
N LEU A 60 -13.82 -21.07 3.54
CA LEU A 60 -13.92 -19.97 4.50
C LEU A 60 -13.76 -18.60 3.83
N GLU A 61 -12.73 -18.43 2.98
CA GLU A 61 -12.41 -17.16 2.32
C GLU A 61 -13.51 -16.71 1.33
N ASN A 62 -14.28 -17.64 0.75
CA ASN A 62 -15.39 -17.31 -0.14
C ASN A 62 -16.65 -16.90 0.62
N GLN A 63 -16.81 -17.38 1.85
CA GLN A 63 -17.99 -17.12 2.69
C GLN A 63 -17.89 -15.83 3.52
N LEU A 64 -16.67 -15.31 3.73
CA LEU A 64 -16.46 -14.05 4.44
C LEU A 64 -17.11 -12.85 3.74
N SER A 65 -17.76 -12.00 4.53
CA SER A 65 -18.17 -10.66 4.11
C SER A 65 -16.96 -9.77 3.80
N ALA A 66 -17.19 -8.65 3.10
CA ALA A 66 -16.13 -7.67 2.85
C ALA A 66 -15.48 -7.14 4.13
N THR A 67 -16.23 -7.01 5.22
CA THR A 67 -15.70 -6.58 6.52
C THR A 67 -14.83 -7.65 7.15
N GLU A 68 -15.25 -8.92 7.11
CA GLU A 68 -14.48 -10.03 7.67
C GLU A 68 -13.19 -10.27 6.88
N LYS A 69 -13.24 -10.18 5.55
CA LYS A 69 -12.03 -10.20 4.71
C LYS A 69 -11.05 -9.11 5.15
N ALA A 70 -11.54 -7.89 5.32
CA ALA A 70 -10.71 -6.79 5.78
C ALA A 70 -10.13 -6.98 7.20
N ILE A 71 -10.83 -7.69 8.09
CA ILE A 71 -10.28 -8.06 9.41
C ILE A 71 -9.20 -9.11 9.25
N MET A 72 -9.48 -10.17 8.49
CA MET A 72 -8.53 -11.27 8.25
C MET A 72 -7.26 -10.75 7.59
N ASP A 73 -7.39 -9.94 6.55
CA ASP A 73 -6.28 -9.27 5.87
C ASP A 73 -5.46 -8.41 6.84
N ALA A 74 -6.13 -7.59 7.67
CA ALA A 74 -5.45 -6.76 8.65
C ALA A 74 -4.75 -7.55 9.76
N CYS A 75 -5.33 -8.68 10.20
CA CYS A 75 -4.68 -9.62 11.13
C CYS A 75 -3.43 -10.22 10.49
N ASN A 76 -3.51 -10.69 9.24
CA ASN A 76 -2.37 -11.24 8.49
C ASN A 76 -1.26 -10.19 8.32
N ILE A 77 -1.60 -8.96 7.93
CA ILE A 77 -0.66 -7.84 7.84
C ILE A 77 0.02 -7.60 9.19
N SER A 78 -0.75 -7.53 10.27
CA SER A 78 -0.22 -7.27 11.61
C SER A 78 0.70 -8.40 12.11
N LEU A 79 0.40 -9.64 11.72
CA LEU A 79 1.23 -10.81 12.03
C LEU A 79 2.58 -10.75 11.31
N VAL A 80 2.59 -10.41 10.01
CA VAL A 80 3.82 -10.28 9.21
C VAL A 80 4.65 -9.08 9.69
N LEU A 81 3.99 -7.96 10.00
CA LEU A 81 4.63 -6.76 10.55
C LEU A 81 5.31 -7.03 11.90
N ASP A 82 4.75 -7.93 12.69
CA ASP A 82 5.26 -8.38 13.98
C ASP A 82 5.61 -7.23 14.94
N ALA A 83 4.65 -6.84 15.77
CA ALA A 83 4.80 -5.75 16.72
C ALA A 83 5.97 -5.92 17.72
N SER A 84 6.48 -7.15 17.90
CA SER A 84 7.63 -7.42 18.77
C SER A 84 8.97 -7.02 18.15
N LYS A 85 9.01 -6.76 16.83
CA LYS A 85 10.22 -6.36 16.11
C LYS A 85 10.34 -4.83 16.00
N ASP A 86 11.57 -4.35 16.20
CA ASP A 86 11.91 -2.95 15.98
C ASP A 86 11.71 -2.54 14.51
N VAL A 87 12.20 -3.38 13.59
CA VAL A 87 12.07 -3.22 12.13
C VAL A 87 11.34 -4.44 11.54
N PRO A 88 10.26 -4.25 10.77
CA PRO A 88 9.55 -5.37 10.15
C PRO A 88 10.41 -6.05 9.08
N ILE A 89 10.16 -7.34 8.86
CA ILE A 89 10.79 -8.08 7.76
C ILE A 89 10.08 -7.65 6.47
N ILE A 90 10.70 -6.71 5.76
CA ILE A 90 10.16 -6.14 4.52
C ILE A 90 10.53 -6.95 3.28
N GLU A 91 11.37 -7.98 3.41
CA GLU A 91 11.83 -8.79 2.29
C GLU A 91 10.66 -9.55 1.64
N GLY A 92 10.53 -9.45 0.32
CA GLY A 92 9.43 -10.04 -0.45
C GLY A 92 8.15 -9.20 -0.53
N TRP A 93 8.06 -8.05 0.15
CA TRP A 93 6.91 -7.17 0.00
C TRP A 93 6.95 -6.46 -1.36
N PRO A 94 5.86 -6.49 -2.14
CA PRO A 94 5.82 -5.81 -3.43
C PRO A 94 5.87 -4.29 -3.22
N ILE A 95 6.58 -3.58 -4.08
CA ILE A 95 6.52 -2.13 -4.09
C ILE A 95 5.21 -1.74 -4.77
N SER A 96 4.43 -0.86 -4.16
CA SER A 96 3.15 -0.38 -4.69
C SER A 96 3.22 1.05 -5.24
N LYS A 97 4.19 1.83 -4.74
CA LYS A 97 4.30 3.25 -5.05
C LYS A 97 5.74 3.74 -4.96
N VAL A 98 6.05 4.73 -5.80
CA VAL A 98 7.29 5.52 -5.76
C VAL A 98 7.00 6.92 -5.20
N ALA A 99 7.80 7.37 -4.24
CA ALA A 99 7.88 8.77 -3.84
C ALA A 99 9.18 9.41 -4.28
N VAL A 100 9.08 10.66 -4.71
CA VAL A 100 10.21 11.51 -5.09
C VAL A 100 10.21 12.77 -4.24
N LEU A 101 11.29 12.95 -3.49
CA LEU A 101 11.61 14.23 -2.87
C LEU A 101 12.62 14.96 -3.76
N LEU A 102 12.16 16.06 -4.37
CA LEU A 102 12.99 16.87 -5.24
C LEU A 102 13.62 17.99 -4.41
N ILE A 103 14.96 18.04 -4.36
CA ILE A 103 15.67 19.03 -3.54
C ILE A 103 16.59 19.87 -4.45
N ASP A 104 16.72 21.16 -4.13
CA ASP A 104 17.72 21.99 -4.78
C ASP A 104 19.16 21.54 -4.43
N SER A 105 20.12 21.95 -5.26
CA SER A 105 21.54 21.60 -5.06
C SER A 105 22.12 22.05 -3.73
N ARG A 106 21.53 23.07 -3.10
CA ARG A 106 21.93 23.61 -1.80
C ARG A 106 21.32 22.84 -0.62
N LYS A 107 20.37 21.95 -0.88
CA LYS A 107 19.56 21.24 0.13
C LYS A 107 18.78 22.16 1.06
N GLU A 108 18.41 23.32 0.55
CA GLU A 108 17.67 24.36 1.30
C GLU A 108 16.18 24.38 0.94
N ASN A 109 15.83 23.90 -0.26
CA ASN A 109 14.46 23.94 -0.76
C ASN A 109 14.05 22.59 -1.35
N CYS A 110 12.76 22.26 -1.23
CA CYS A 110 12.19 21.08 -1.86
C CYS A 110 10.92 21.39 -2.65
N LEU A 111 10.59 20.50 -3.59
CA LEU A 111 9.35 20.53 -4.34
C LEU A 111 8.30 19.65 -3.64
N LEU A 112 7.17 20.25 -3.29
CA LEU A 112 6.01 19.55 -2.77
C LEU A 112 4.83 19.71 -3.73
N GLN A 113 4.01 18.67 -3.81
CA GLN A 113 2.78 18.64 -4.57
C GLN A 113 1.60 18.96 -3.65
N PHE A 114 0.73 19.88 -4.08
CA PHE A 114 -0.52 20.12 -3.40
C PHE A 114 -1.53 19.05 -3.80
N SER A 115 -1.93 18.21 -2.85
CA SER A 115 -2.85 17.12 -3.14
C SER A 115 -4.30 17.57 -2.94
N THR A 116 -5.07 17.56 -4.03
CA THR A 116 -6.52 17.76 -3.99
C THR A 116 -7.23 16.55 -3.36
N ILE A 117 -6.64 15.35 -3.46
CA ILE A 117 -7.17 14.09 -2.92
C ILE A 117 -7.12 14.08 -1.39
N THR A 118 -6.03 14.59 -0.80
CA THR A 118 -5.87 14.66 0.66
C THR A 118 -6.38 15.97 1.26
N HIS A 119 -7.26 16.69 0.54
CA HIS A 119 -7.91 17.92 1.01
C HIS A 119 -6.94 19.06 1.35
N GLY A 120 -5.89 19.24 0.54
CA GLY A 120 -5.06 20.43 0.58
C GLY A 120 -3.82 20.33 1.47
N ILE A 121 -3.27 19.13 1.61
CA ILE A 121 -1.98 18.90 2.26
C ILE A 121 -0.86 18.94 1.20
N TRP A 122 0.29 19.52 1.58
CA TRP A 122 1.52 19.46 0.80
C TRP A 122 2.21 18.12 1.05
N SER A 123 2.42 17.33 0.00
CA SER A 123 3.08 16.03 0.05
C SER A 123 4.27 15.97 -0.91
N VAL A 124 5.10 14.93 -0.77
CA VAL A 124 6.08 14.58 -1.81
C VAL A 124 5.36 14.12 -3.09
N ILE A 125 6.08 14.09 -4.20
CA ILE A 125 5.52 13.63 -5.48
C ILE A 125 5.43 12.12 -5.42
N GLU A 126 4.22 11.59 -5.53
CA GLU A 126 3.95 10.16 -5.45
C GLU A 126 3.38 9.63 -6.76
N LYS A 127 3.73 8.39 -7.11
CA LYS A 127 3.15 7.70 -8.26
C LYS A 127 2.98 6.20 -7.99
N ASP A 128 1.75 5.73 -8.18
CA ASP A 128 1.39 4.33 -8.03
C ASP A 128 1.90 3.49 -9.21
N LEU A 129 2.33 2.27 -8.93
CA LEU A 129 2.84 1.33 -9.94
C LEU A 129 1.73 0.77 -10.84
N ASP A 130 0.51 0.61 -10.30
CA ASP A 130 -0.64 0.11 -11.06
C ASP A 130 -1.04 1.05 -12.22
N ALA A 131 -0.83 2.35 -12.03
CA ALA A 131 -1.07 3.36 -13.06
C ALA A 131 0.00 3.37 -14.17
N PHE A 132 1.20 2.85 -13.92
CA PHE A 132 2.29 2.84 -14.90
C PHE A 132 2.15 1.72 -15.93
N ASN A 133 1.79 0.51 -15.49
CA ASN A 133 1.57 -0.63 -16.38
C ASN A 133 0.41 -0.42 -17.36
N THR A 134 -0.49 0.52 -17.09
CA THR A 134 -1.62 0.85 -17.96
C THR A 134 -1.23 1.81 -19.09
N ASN A 135 -0.12 2.53 -18.95
CA ASN A 135 0.29 3.60 -19.88
C ASN A 135 1.41 3.21 -20.86
N SER A 136 1.82 1.94 -20.90
CA SER A 136 2.74 1.45 -21.94
C SER A 136 1.99 1.16 -23.24
N ASP A 137 1.37 2.18 -23.84
CA ASP A 137 0.79 2.10 -25.17
C ASP A 137 1.89 2.26 -26.23
N SER A 138 2.30 1.11 -26.78
CA SER A 138 2.89 1.03 -28.11
C SER A 138 1.80 1.31 -29.15
N PRO A 139 1.97 2.24 -30.10
CA PRO A 139 1.05 2.37 -31.21
C PRO A 139 1.42 1.34 -32.28
N VAL A 140 0.55 0.36 -32.49
CA VAL A 140 0.14 -0.20 -33.79
C VAL A 140 -0.84 -1.34 -33.49
N GLY A 141 -2.04 -1.22 -34.06
CA GLY A 141 -3.22 -1.96 -33.65
C GLY A 141 -3.28 -3.44 -34.02
N GLY A 142 -4.31 -4.09 -33.49
CA GLY A 142 -4.85 -5.34 -34.02
C GLY A 142 -5.08 -6.45 -32.99
N LYS A 143 -6.35 -6.58 -32.56
CA LYS A 143 -7.03 -7.80 -32.08
C LYS A 143 -6.62 -8.41 -30.72
N HIS A 144 -7.58 -8.32 -29.80
CA HIS A 144 -7.77 -9.20 -28.65
C HIS A 144 -7.41 -10.67 -28.92
N THR A 145 -6.56 -11.25 -28.08
CA THR A 145 -6.78 -12.59 -27.50
C THR A 145 -6.08 -12.69 -26.14
N ASN A 146 -6.85 -12.98 -25.10
CA ASN A 146 -6.35 -13.31 -23.77
C ASN A 146 -5.51 -14.59 -23.84
N LYS A 147 -4.21 -14.51 -23.58
CA LYS A 147 -3.37 -15.67 -23.30
C LYS A 147 -2.62 -15.46 -21.98
N ARG A 148 -3.11 -16.13 -20.93
CA ARG A 148 -2.39 -16.35 -19.67
C ARG A 148 -1.01 -16.92 -20.00
N LYS A 149 0.05 -16.12 -19.80
CA LYS A 149 1.42 -16.56 -20.02
C LYS A 149 1.96 -17.11 -18.70
N LYS A 150 2.23 -18.41 -18.73
CA LYS A 150 2.77 -19.27 -17.68
C LYS A 150 4.05 -18.65 -17.09
N VAL A 151 4.08 -18.40 -15.79
CA VAL A 151 5.28 -17.94 -15.06
C VAL A 151 6.31 -19.07 -15.06
N SER A 152 7.29 -18.97 -15.96
CA SER A 152 8.50 -19.79 -15.94
C SER A 152 9.46 -19.21 -14.92
N LYS A 153 9.76 -19.99 -13.86
CA LYS A 153 10.82 -19.72 -12.87
C LYS A 153 12.11 -19.35 -13.60
N LYS A 154 12.61 -18.13 -13.42
CA LYS A 154 13.93 -17.68 -13.89
C LYS A 154 14.68 -16.99 -12.75
N THR A 155 16.00 -17.07 -12.83
CA THR A 155 16.97 -17.04 -11.74
C THR A 155 17.15 -15.68 -11.05
N LEU A 156 17.26 -15.72 -9.71
CA LEU A 156 17.27 -14.65 -8.70
C LEU A 156 18.39 -13.58 -8.75
N LYS A 157 19.13 -13.39 -9.85
CA LYS A 157 20.25 -12.42 -9.90
C LYS A 157 20.11 -11.29 -10.92
N ASP A 158 19.24 -11.40 -11.92
CA ASP A 158 19.03 -10.38 -12.96
C ASP A 158 17.85 -9.42 -12.67
N GLU A 159 17.00 -9.72 -11.67
CA GLU A 159 15.78 -8.93 -11.43
C GLU A 159 16.03 -7.62 -10.67
N GLN A 160 17.10 -7.53 -9.86
CA GLN A 160 17.33 -6.36 -9.01
C GLN A 160 17.72 -5.10 -9.81
N ASP A 161 18.45 -5.27 -10.92
CA ASP A 161 18.93 -4.16 -11.77
C ASP A 161 17.84 -3.66 -12.74
N ALA A 162 16.96 -4.57 -13.18
CA ALA A 162 15.81 -4.25 -14.02
C ALA A 162 14.71 -3.50 -13.24
N ASP A 163 14.50 -3.90 -11.98
CA ASP A 163 13.50 -3.31 -11.07
C ASP A 163 13.90 -1.89 -10.66
N GLU A 164 15.18 -1.64 -10.32
CA GLU A 164 15.67 -0.30 -10.00
C GLU A 164 15.56 0.65 -11.20
N THR A 165 15.86 0.17 -12.40
CA THR A 165 15.71 0.95 -13.64
C THR A 165 14.24 1.31 -13.89
N GLY A 166 13.31 0.37 -13.65
CA GLY A 166 11.87 0.60 -13.77
C GLY A 166 11.36 1.66 -12.80
N PHE A 167 11.75 1.60 -11.52
CA PHE A 167 11.35 2.61 -10.54
C PHE A 167 11.95 3.99 -10.82
N ARG A 168 13.19 4.05 -11.32
CA ARG A 168 13.80 5.32 -11.78
C ARG A 168 13.01 5.93 -12.92
N GLN A 169 12.61 5.15 -13.91
CA GLN A 169 11.77 5.63 -15.02
C GLN A 169 10.40 6.12 -14.51
N LEU A 170 9.79 5.39 -13.57
CA LEU A 170 8.54 5.79 -12.94
C LEU A 170 8.69 7.11 -12.17
N ALA A 171 9.78 7.27 -11.42
CA ALA A 171 10.12 8.50 -10.71
C ALA A 171 10.27 9.69 -11.68
N PHE A 172 11.01 9.52 -12.77
CA PHE A 172 11.14 10.56 -13.79
C PHE A 172 9.79 10.92 -14.43
N SER A 173 8.95 9.92 -14.70
CA SER A 173 7.59 10.15 -15.20
C SER A 173 6.75 10.95 -14.19
N ALA A 174 6.81 10.63 -12.90
CA ALA A 174 6.10 11.35 -11.84
C ALA A 174 6.54 12.82 -11.76
N ILE A 175 7.85 13.09 -11.82
CA ILE A 175 8.38 14.46 -11.84
C ILE A 175 7.88 15.22 -13.08
N LYS A 176 7.88 14.59 -14.25
CA LYS A 176 7.44 15.23 -15.50
C LYS A 176 5.97 15.64 -15.44
N GLU A 177 5.12 14.80 -14.87
CA GLU A 177 3.69 15.10 -14.69
C GLU A 177 3.47 16.18 -13.64
N ALA A 178 4.15 16.09 -12.48
CA ALA A 178 4.05 17.09 -11.43
C ALA A 178 4.53 18.47 -11.90
N THR A 179 5.57 18.53 -12.73
CA THR A 179 6.10 19.79 -13.28
C THR A 179 5.26 20.39 -14.42
N ALA A 180 4.44 19.57 -15.10
CA ALA A 180 3.50 20.03 -16.12
C ALA A 180 2.20 20.61 -15.52
N ASN A 181 1.81 20.17 -14.31
CA ASN A 181 0.61 20.64 -13.62
C ASN A 181 0.90 21.88 -12.77
N THR A 182 0.34 23.03 -13.15
CA THR A 182 0.72 24.39 -12.73
C THR A 182 0.41 24.79 -11.28
N HIS A 183 0.15 23.86 -10.35
CA HIS A 183 -0.10 24.14 -8.93
C HIS A 183 1.06 23.68 -8.05
N ILE A 184 2.25 24.19 -8.38
CA ILE A 184 3.50 23.89 -7.69
C ILE A 184 3.89 25.10 -6.86
N TYR A 185 3.98 24.95 -5.54
CA TYR A 185 4.61 25.97 -4.71
C TYR A 185 6.12 25.75 -4.71
N LYS A 186 6.83 26.65 -5.37
CA LYS A 186 8.28 26.75 -5.26
C LYS A 186 8.58 27.61 -4.04
N THR A 187 9.07 27.02 -2.96
CA THR A 187 9.92 27.82 -2.08
C THR A 187 11.25 27.98 -2.82
N GLY A 188 11.45 29.12 -3.48
CA GLY A 188 12.77 29.57 -3.94
C GLY A 188 13.52 28.78 -5.02
N LEU A 189 12.94 27.75 -5.67
CA LEU A 189 13.64 26.96 -6.70
C LEU A 189 14.01 27.81 -7.93
N LYS A 190 15.25 28.30 -7.96
CA LYS A 190 15.94 28.75 -9.17
C LYS A 190 16.53 27.49 -9.82
N THR A 191 16.12 27.23 -11.06
CA THR A 191 16.55 26.10 -11.88
C THR A 191 18.08 26.07 -12.00
N LYS A 192 18.74 25.18 -11.24
CA LYS A 192 20.05 24.58 -11.56
C LYS A 192 20.36 23.43 -10.59
N GLN A 193 20.70 22.28 -11.20
CA GLN A 193 21.09 21.00 -10.60
C GLN A 193 20.15 20.52 -9.47
N ILE A 194 19.28 19.58 -9.82
CA ILE A 194 18.30 18.99 -8.92
C ILE A 194 18.82 17.62 -8.47
N ASN A 195 18.87 17.38 -7.17
CA ASN A 195 19.13 16.05 -6.62
C ASN A 195 17.78 15.39 -6.28
N CYS A 196 17.62 14.11 -6.67
CA CYS A 196 16.42 13.33 -6.41
C CYS A 196 16.75 12.24 -5.39
N ASP A 197 16.04 12.21 -4.27
CA ASP A 197 16.01 11.04 -3.38
C ASP A 197 14.75 10.23 -3.68
N LEU A 198 14.94 8.93 -3.95
CA LEU A 198 13.88 7.98 -4.28
C LEU A 198 13.50 7.18 -3.04
N MET A 199 12.23 7.27 -2.63
CA MET A 199 11.67 6.39 -1.59
C MET A 199 10.70 5.39 -2.24
N LEU A 200 10.87 4.12 -1.91
CA LEU A 200 10.02 3.03 -2.39
C LEU A 200 9.08 2.62 -1.26
N PHE A 201 7.77 2.70 -1.50
CA PHE A 201 6.77 2.24 -0.54
C PHE A 201 6.38 0.80 -0.86
N ARG A 202 6.61 -0.06 0.13
CA ARG A 202 6.23 -1.48 0.13
C ARG A 202 4.86 -1.66 0.77
#